data_AF-A0A521GUI4-F1
#
_entry.id   AF-A0A521GUI4-F1
#
_cell.length_a   1.000
_cell.length_b   1.000
_cell.length_c   1.000
_cell.angle_alpha   90.00
_cell.angle_beta   90.00
_cell.angle_gamma   90.00
#
_symmetry.space_group_name_H-M   'P 1'
#
loop_
_entity.id
_entity.type
_entity.pdbx_description
1 polymer ?
#
loop_
_entity_poly.entity_id
_entity_poly.type
_entity_poly.pdbx_seq_one_letter_code
_entity_poly.pdbx_strand_id
1 'polypeptide(L)'
;MTSWEYEDALPTSVVHLATPLLGHRAMMDPELVGALDAVRMQTADFYELWEATRPFDRPVHIVDDYGDDYVDEHCSFKDILREVPGYLAGARSVGLSDSQATGLMVHILKSTEPLHGSSQHNQALWAYGETFRHKGARGEVVDATELQAIAELMTLSGKRDVMDDAAYAHLHATRLGLSTEQTTGLVSSLIARDSLCGYTFEPFNRALQSLVPAPVESETVVSVFAAMLGERPYYNRSLLDGFEDMVVFHGPGRRSPQQLLSEIKRHLDAGMDAADALTEVAKYDFDEQRALSSSGSEVVNPAEEKEKYFFEKDGELEILGLPYRAKRSLQDGLEDLSRIAQANWLSHFEVGEGMWAFDPESETWYSFGGKMELVPGGLRHNLLSYDISALSKEPWVFHVHPLKYVSLIAPPRGQGPNPWVYDRHVESFLLATPSRADYATVEGLRRKALRPYDPRFFIVHELGVTEYSPSDNRQDLADVAEMSRALRDEAQLEFDWHDADSQGLNRRQIVNKLLGHLVSKLPDGFTLAMLDTTDLS
;
A
#
# COMPACT_ATOMS: atom_id res chain seq x y z
N MET A 1 27.89 -62.61 10.70
CA MET A 1 27.95 -62.19 9.28
C MET A 1 28.16 -60.69 9.30
N THR A 2 29.43 -60.27 9.35
CA THR A 2 30.24 -59.84 8.19
C THR A 2 29.72 -58.53 7.61
N SER A 3 30.46 -57.46 7.95
CA SER A 3 30.72 -56.30 7.10
C SER A 3 31.20 -56.72 5.70
N TRP A 4 31.16 -55.83 4.72
CA TRP A 4 32.30 -55.33 3.94
C TRP A 4 31.82 -54.47 2.76
N GLU A 5 32.63 -53.44 2.51
CA GLU A 5 32.59 -52.41 1.47
C GLU A 5 32.84 -52.97 0.06
N TYR A 6 32.47 -52.21 -0.99
CA TYR A 6 33.30 -51.81 -2.17
C TYR A 6 32.36 -51.21 -3.25
N GLU A 7 32.50 -49.95 -3.69
CA GLU A 7 33.53 -49.31 -4.56
C GLU A 7 33.31 -49.54 -6.08
N ASP A 8 33.23 -48.39 -6.79
CA ASP A 8 33.62 -48.08 -8.16
C ASP A 8 33.04 -48.81 -9.40
N ALA A 9 32.36 -48.04 -10.26
CA ALA A 9 32.92 -47.50 -11.52
C ALA A 9 31.84 -47.19 -12.57
N LEU A 10 31.82 -45.94 -13.04
CA LEU A 10 31.20 -45.46 -14.29
C LEU A 10 31.67 -46.32 -15.49
N PRO A 11 30.86 -46.52 -16.57
CA PRO A 11 30.82 -45.48 -17.61
C PRO A 11 29.52 -45.41 -18.46
N THR A 12 29.44 -44.29 -19.20
CA THR A 12 28.58 -44.05 -20.39
C THR A 12 27.09 -43.79 -20.20
N SER A 13 26.77 -42.49 -20.08
CA SER A 13 25.83 -41.78 -20.95
C SER A 13 24.53 -42.51 -21.35
N VAL A 14 23.44 -42.21 -20.65
CA VAL A 14 22.32 -41.34 -21.09
C VAL A 14 21.46 -41.08 -19.85
N VAL A 15 21.38 -39.82 -19.40
CA VAL A 15 20.44 -39.41 -18.35
C VAL A 15 19.04 -39.46 -18.93
N HIS A 16 18.30 -40.53 -18.69
CA HIS A 16 16.85 -40.50 -18.78
C HIS A 16 16.30 -39.82 -17.52
N LEU A 17 16.07 -38.51 -17.63
CA LEU A 17 15.19 -37.75 -16.74
C LEU A 17 13.76 -38.27 -16.91
N ALA A 18 13.44 -39.39 -16.26
CA ALA A 18 12.10 -39.94 -16.14
C ALA A 18 11.78 -40.20 -14.66
N THR A 19 11.39 -39.11 -14.00
CA THR A 19 10.34 -39.01 -12.99
C THR A 19 10.05 -40.20 -12.06
N PRO A 20 10.27 -40.00 -10.74
CA PRO A 20 9.51 -40.71 -9.72
C PRO A 20 8.81 -39.74 -8.76
N LEU A 21 7.99 -38.81 -9.26
CA LEU A 21 7.00 -38.05 -8.47
C LEU A 21 5.73 -37.70 -9.29
N LEU A 22 5.46 -38.45 -10.38
CA LEU A 22 4.27 -38.34 -11.24
C LEU A 22 2.96 -38.87 -10.65
N GLY A 23 2.94 -39.25 -9.36
CA GLY A 23 1.78 -39.86 -8.71
C GLY A 23 0.78 -38.89 -8.07
N HIS A 24 1.16 -37.66 -7.71
CA HIS A 24 0.26 -36.63 -7.17
C HIS A 24 0.00 -35.47 -8.17
N ARG A 25 0.36 -35.71 -9.43
CA ARG A 25 0.61 -34.72 -10.50
C ARG A 25 -0.59 -34.44 -11.43
N ALA A 26 -1.82 -34.74 -11.02
CA ALA A 26 -2.99 -34.61 -11.89
C ALA A 26 -3.60 -33.19 -11.97
N MET A 27 -3.14 -32.22 -11.16
CA MET A 27 -3.62 -30.83 -11.21
C MET A 27 -2.50 -29.83 -10.92
N MET A 28 -1.33 -29.97 -11.57
CA MET A 28 -0.43 -28.82 -11.63
C MET A 28 -1.10 -27.75 -12.49
N ASP A 29 -1.31 -26.58 -11.89
CA ASP A 29 -1.80 -25.36 -12.52
C ASP A 29 -1.01 -25.10 -13.83
N PRO A 30 -1.65 -24.80 -14.96
CA PRO A 30 -0.98 -24.41 -16.20
C PRO A 30 0.06 -23.28 -16.01
N GLU A 31 -0.14 -22.38 -15.06
CA GLU A 31 0.84 -21.35 -14.67
C GLU A 31 2.09 -21.96 -14.05
N LEU A 32 1.93 -23.00 -13.21
CA LEU A 32 3.04 -23.75 -12.62
C LEU A 32 3.84 -24.48 -13.70
N VAL A 33 3.16 -25.05 -14.69
CA VAL A 33 3.80 -25.72 -15.83
C VAL A 33 4.57 -24.70 -16.68
N GLY A 34 4.03 -23.51 -16.90
CA GLY A 34 4.70 -22.42 -17.61
C GLY A 34 5.94 -21.87 -16.88
N ALA A 35 5.85 -21.65 -15.57
CA ALA A 35 6.98 -21.24 -14.74
C ALA A 35 8.06 -22.32 -14.67
N LEU A 36 7.66 -23.59 -14.50
CA LEU A 36 8.58 -24.73 -14.52
C LEU A 36 9.22 -24.92 -15.91
N ASP A 37 8.52 -24.64 -17.00
CA ASP A 37 9.07 -24.69 -18.35
C ASP A 37 10.05 -23.54 -18.64
N ALA A 38 9.86 -22.36 -18.03
CA ALA A 38 10.82 -21.25 -18.07
C ALA A 38 12.11 -21.54 -17.28
N VAL A 39 12.02 -22.32 -16.20
CA VAL A 39 13.18 -22.75 -15.37
C VAL A 39 13.83 -24.04 -15.92
N ARG A 40 13.09 -24.88 -16.66
CA ARG A 40 13.53 -26.17 -17.22
C ARG A 40 14.70 -26.10 -18.21
N MET A 41 15.18 -24.92 -18.59
CA MET A 41 16.26 -24.79 -19.54
C MET A 41 17.66 -25.08 -18.98
N GLN A 42 17.87 -25.21 -17.65
CA GLN A 42 19.17 -25.64 -17.09
C GLN A 42 18.99 -26.54 -15.84
N THR A 43 19.46 -27.79 -15.91
CA THR A 43 19.10 -28.87 -14.97
C THR A 43 19.75 -28.79 -13.57
N ALA A 44 20.83 -28.02 -13.38
CA ALA A 44 21.50 -27.87 -12.09
C ALA A 44 20.83 -26.78 -11.23
N ASP A 45 20.56 -25.62 -11.84
CA ASP A 45 19.96 -24.45 -11.19
C ASP A 45 18.52 -24.72 -10.71
N PHE A 46 17.78 -25.58 -11.43
CA PHE A 46 16.46 -26.06 -11.02
C PHE A 46 16.49 -26.82 -9.68
N TYR A 47 17.53 -27.62 -9.44
CA TYR A 47 17.63 -28.41 -8.21
C TYR A 47 17.92 -27.52 -6.99
N GLU A 48 18.75 -26.50 -7.16
CA GLU A 48 19.03 -25.53 -6.10
C GLU A 48 17.81 -24.67 -5.75
N LEU A 49 17.07 -24.21 -6.76
CA LEU A 49 15.80 -23.51 -6.57
C LEU A 49 14.76 -24.42 -5.91
N TRP A 50 14.66 -25.68 -6.35
CA TRP A 50 13.76 -26.66 -5.75
C TRP A 50 14.09 -26.92 -4.27
N GLU A 51 15.36 -27.15 -3.91
CA GLU A 51 15.74 -27.33 -2.49
C GLU A 51 15.55 -26.06 -1.67
N ALA A 52 15.76 -24.87 -2.24
CA ALA A 52 15.50 -23.60 -1.56
C ALA A 52 14.00 -23.36 -1.33
N THR A 53 13.14 -23.83 -2.23
CA THR A 53 11.70 -23.66 -2.14
C THR A 53 10.98 -24.77 -1.36
N ARG A 54 11.65 -25.92 -1.17
CA ARG A 54 11.15 -27.10 -0.46
C ARG A 54 10.62 -26.84 0.96
N PRO A 55 11.20 -25.93 1.79
CA PRO A 55 10.62 -25.59 3.08
C PRO A 55 9.21 -24.98 2.99
N PHE A 56 8.89 -24.29 1.88
CA PHE A 56 7.58 -23.66 1.66
C PHE A 56 6.52 -24.62 1.09
N ASP A 57 6.92 -25.84 0.69
CA ASP A 57 6.01 -26.91 0.25
C ASP A 57 5.43 -27.71 1.44
N ARG A 58 5.67 -27.25 2.66
CA ARG A 58 5.11 -27.85 3.89
C ARG A 58 3.99 -26.96 4.43
N PRO A 59 2.92 -27.56 4.97
CA PRO A 59 1.92 -26.82 5.73
C PRO A 59 2.60 -26.04 6.85
N VAL A 60 2.43 -24.72 6.88
CA VAL A 60 2.97 -23.88 7.96
C VAL A 60 1.84 -23.63 8.96
N HIS A 61 2.08 -23.98 10.22
CA HIS A 61 1.24 -23.55 11.32
C HIS A 61 1.59 -22.10 11.64
N ILE A 62 0.69 -21.19 11.32
CA ILE A 62 0.79 -19.78 11.66
C ILE A 62 -0.01 -19.57 12.93
N VAL A 63 0.68 -19.08 13.96
CA VAL A 63 0.05 -18.51 15.17
C VAL A 63 0.08 -17.01 14.95
N ASP A 64 -1.07 -16.40 14.73
CA ASP A 64 -1.12 -14.95 14.55
C ASP A 64 -0.95 -14.20 15.89
N ASP A 65 -0.79 -12.88 15.83
CA ASP A 65 -0.61 -12.01 17.00
C ASP A 65 -1.78 -12.06 17.99
N TYR A 66 -2.90 -12.69 17.62
CA TYR A 66 -4.12 -12.84 18.41
C TYR A 66 -4.27 -14.24 19.01
N GLY A 67 -3.35 -15.17 18.70
CA GLY A 67 -3.29 -16.51 19.28
C GLY A 67 -4.14 -17.56 18.55
N ASP A 68 -4.58 -17.28 17.33
CA ASP A 68 -5.29 -18.24 16.49
C ASP A 68 -4.30 -19.11 15.70
N ASP A 69 -4.51 -20.44 15.74
CA ASP A 69 -3.71 -21.43 15.02
C ASP A 69 -4.40 -21.79 13.69
N TYR A 70 -3.78 -21.46 12.56
CA TYR A 70 -4.21 -21.98 11.25
C TYR A 70 -3.06 -22.57 10.44
N VAL A 71 -3.41 -23.51 9.56
CA VAL A 71 -2.46 -24.21 8.69
C VAL A 71 -2.60 -23.62 7.28
N ASP A 72 -1.59 -22.88 6.83
CA ASP A 72 -1.51 -22.43 5.43
C ASP A 72 -0.86 -23.54 4.59
N GLU A 73 -1.72 -24.24 3.83
CA GLU A 73 -1.31 -25.25 2.87
C GLU A 73 -1.12 -24.61 1.48
N HIS A 74 0.14 -24.36 1.12
CA HIS A 74 0.61 -24.19 -0.26
C HIS A 74 0.34 -22.87 -1.01
N CYS A 75 -0.14 -21.78 -0.39
CA CYS A 75 -0.22 -20.48 -1.08
C CYS A 75 1.20 -19.90 -1.34
N SER A 76 2.08 -20.03 -0.36
CA SER A 76 3.48 -19.60 -0.34
C SER A 76 4.30 -19.97 -1.59
N PHE A 77 4.27 -21.26 -1.95
CA PHE A 77 5.11 -21.80 -3.03
C PHE A 77 4.63 -21.36 -4.42
N LYS A 78 3.31 -21.30 -4.63
CA LYS A 78 2.74 -20.87 -5.92
C LYS A 78 3.05 -19.42 -6.20
N ASP A 79 2.95 -18.55 -5.21
CA ASP A 79 3.21 -17.12 -5.38
C ASP A 79 4.70 -16.84 -5.61
N ILE A 80 5.61 -17.56 -4.94
CA ILE A 80 7.04 -17.51 -5.27
C ILE A 80 7.28 -17.90 -6.73
N LEU A 81 6.70 -19.02 -7.20
CA LEU A 81 6.88 -19.50 -8.57
C LEU A 81 6.33 -18.53 -9.63
N ARG A 82 5.26 -17.79 -9.32
CA ARG A 82 4.69 -16.77 -10.21
C ARG A 82 5.66 -15.61 -10.46
N GLU A 83 6.48 -15.26 -9.49
CA GLU A 83 7.42 -14.13 -9.61
C GLU A 83 8.72 -14.49 -10.33
N VAL A 84 9.09 -15.77 -10.37
CA VAL A 84 10.36 -16.25 -10.96
C VAL A 84 10.56 -15.76 -12.41
N PRO A 85 9.58 -15.88 -13.34
CA PRO A 85 9.79 -15.42 -14.72
C PRO A 85 10.06 -13.91 -14.82
N GLY A 86 9.34 -13.09 -14.04
CA GLY A 86 9.52 -11.65 -14.00
C GLY A 86 10.88 -11.24 -13.44
N TYR A 87 11.31 -11.90 -12.36
CA TYR A 87 12.62 -11.72 -11.76
C TYR A 87 13.76 -12.09 -12.73
N LEU A 88 13.72 -13.27 -13.35
CA LEU A 88 14.75 -13.73 -14.28
C LEU A 88 14.84 -12.83 -15.53
N ALA A 89 13.70 -12.39 -16.05
CA ALA A 89 13.67 -11.43 -17.16
C ALA A 89 14.35 -10.11 -16.79
N GLY A 90 14.07 -9.59 -15.58
CA GLY A 90 14.75 -8.42 -15.04
C GLY A 90 16.27 -8.63 -14.91
N ALA A 91 16.69 -9.71 -14.26
CA ALA A 91 18.10 -10.03 -14.05
C ALA A 91 18.90 -10.13 -15.37
N ARG A 92 18.33 -10.75 -16.41
CA ARG A 92 18.95 -10.81 -17.74
C ARG A 92 19.10 -9.44 -18.39
N SER A 93 18.18 -8.50 -18.12
CA SER A 93 18.24 -7.16 -18.70
C SER A 93 19.42 -6.32 -18.19
N VAL A 94 20.01 -6.69 -17.05
CA VAL A 94 21.20 -6.05 -16.47
C VAL A 94 22.48 -6.89 -16.66
N GLY A 95 22.43 -7.87 -17.57
CA GLY A 95 23.60 -8.67 -17.95
C GLY A 95 23.98 -9.80 -17.00
N LEU A 96 23.12 -10.16 -16.04
CA LEU A 96 23.38 -11.29 -15.15
C LEU A 96 23.26 -12.62 -15.91
N SER A 97 24.20 -13.53 -15.64
CA SER A 97 24.05 -14.93 -16.07
C SER A 97 22.94 -15.63 -15.28
N ASP A 98 22.35 -16.68 -15.86
CA ASP A 98 21.29 -17.46 -15.20
C ASP A 98 21.74 -18.01 -13.84
N SER A 99 23.01 -18.40 -13.70
CA SER A 99 23.59 -18.88 -12.44
C SER A 99 23.68 -17.76 -11.38
N GLN A 100 24.10 -16.54 -11.77
CA GLN A 100 24.13 -15.40 -10.86
C GLN A 100 22.72 -14.99 -10.42
N ALA A 101 21.77 -14.93 -11.36
CA ALA A 101 20.38 -14.59 -11.08
C ALA A 101 19.74 -15.61 -10.13
N THR A 102 19.95 -16.91 -10.39
CA THR A 102 19.43 -18.00 -9.56
C THR A 102 20.10 -18.01 -8.19
N GLY A 103 21.42 -17.81 -8.11
CA GLY A 103 22.15 -17.74 -6.85
C GLY A 103 21.60 -16.66 -5.92
N LEU A 104 21.34 -15.46 -6.44
CA LEU A 104 20.73 -14.39 -5.65
C LEU A 104 19.28 -14.71 -5.24
N MET A 105 18.48 -15.28 -6.14
CA MET A 105 17.11 -15.70 -5.80
C MET A 105 17.09 -16.74 -4.68
N VAL A 106 17.95 -17.76 -4.76
CA VAL A 106 18.12 -18.77 -3.71
C VAL A 106 18.58 -18.13 -2.40
N HIS A 107 19.45 -17.11 -2.48
CA HIS A 107 19.88 -16.36 -1.30
C HIS A 107 18.72 -15.61 -0.63
N ILE A 108 17.89 -14.89 -1.42
CA ILE A 108 16.68 -14.22 -0.93
C ILE A 108 15.76 -15.23 -0.23
N LEU A 109 15.48 -16.37 -0.87
CA LEU A 109 14.63 -17.43 -0.34
C LEU A 109 15.16 -18.07 0.97
N LYS A 110 16.46 -17.94 1.25
CA LYS A 110 17.10 -18.46 2.47
C LYS A 110 17.36 -17.38 3.52
N SER A 111 17.04 -16.12 3.22
CA SER A 111 17.42 -14.99 4.07
C SER A 111 16.51 -14.79 5.28
N THR A 112 15.33 -15.42 5.34
CA THR A 112 14.45 -15.45 6.52
C THR A 112 14.39 -16.85 7.13
N GLU A 113 13.98 -16.94 8.40
CA GLU A 113 13.62 -18.25 8.97
C GLU A 113 12.31 -18.77 8.34
N PRO A 114 12.18 -20.08 8.07
CA PRO A 114 10.99 -20.65 7.40
C PRO A 114 9.64 -20.47 8.13
N LEU A 115 9.64 -19.87 9.32
CA LEU A 115 8.51 -19.85 10.27
C LEU A 115 7.73 -18.52 10.30
N HIS A 116 8.18 -17.45 9.63
CA HIS A 116 7.61 -16.10 9.78
C HIS A 116 6.97 -15.48 8.51
N GLY A 117 6.38 -16.31 7.65
CA GLY A 117 5.49 -15.82 6.58
C GLY A 117 6.15 -15.79 5.19
N SER A 118 5.47 -16.44 4.25
CA SER A 118 5.95 -16.62 2.89
C SER A 118 5.81 -15.38 1.99
N SER A 119 4.96 -14.42 2.38
CA SER A 119 4.60 -13.23 1.60
C SER A 119 5.76 -12.23 1.41
N GLN A 120 6.77 -12.26 2.28
CA GLN A 120 7.92 -11.36 2.11
C GLN A 120 8.80 -11.80 0.93
N HIS A 121 8.85 -13.09 0.63
CA HIS A 121 9.74 -13.66 -0.38
C HIS A 121 9.30 -13.30 -1.80
N ASN A 122 8.02 -13.52 -2.13
CA ASN A 122 7.49 -13.20 -3.45
C ASN A 122 7.55 -11.68 -3.70
N GLN A 123 7.23 -10.87 -2.69
CA GLN A 123 7.33 -9.41 -2.81
C GLN A 123 8.78 -8.94 -3.04
N ALA A 124 9.74 -9.50 -2.30
CA ALA A 124 11.16 -9.20 -2.53
C ALA A 124 11.61 -9.61 -3.94
N LEU A 125 11.21 -10.80 -4.42
CA LEU A 125 11.53 -11.26 -5.78
C LEU A 125 10.93 -10.35 -6.85
N TRP A 126 9.67 -9.94 -6.69
CA TRP A 126 9.03 -8.97 -7.57
C TRP A 126 9.79 -7.65 -7.59
N ALA A 127 10.08 -7.08 -6.42
CA ALA A 127 10.75 -5.78 -6.31
C ALA A 127 12.16 -5.78 -6.92
N TYR A 128 12.93 -6.86 -6.77
CA TYR A 128 14.22 -6.99 -7.46
C TYR A 128 14.09 -7.23 -8.96
N GLY A 129 13.07 -7.97 -9.41
CA GLY A 129 12.73 -8.08 -10.83
C GLY A 129 12.49 -6.71 -11.47
N GLU A 130 11.71 -5.86 -10.81
CA GLU A 130 11.47 -4.47 -11.23
C GLU A 130 12.74 -3.61 -11.18
N THR A 131 13.52 -3.74 -10.10
CA THR A 131 14.78 -3.00 -9.90
C THR A 131 15.75 -3.26 -11.06
N PHE A 132 15.95 -4.54 -11.39
CA PHE A 132 16.80 -4.92 -12.51
C PHE A 132 16.23 -4.43 -13.83
N ARG A 133 14.92 -4.55 -14.07
CA ARG A 133 14.32 -4.04 -15.30
C ARG A 133 14.54 -2.54 -15.49
N HIS A 134 14.44 -1.76 -14.40
CA HIS A 134 14.72 -0.32 -14.46
C HIS A 134 16.18 0.02 -14.68
N LYS A 135 17.11 -0.73 -14.08
CA LYS A 135 18.54 -0.60 -14.36
C LYS A 135 18.84 -0.96 -15.83
N GLY A 136 18.30 -2.08 -16.31
CA GLY A 136 18.46 -2.55 -17.69
C GLY A 136 17.91 -1.55 -18.72
N ALA A 137 16.76 -0.93 -18.42
CA ALA A 137 16.20 0.14 -19.26
C ALA A 137 17.11 1.38 -19.36
N ARG A 138 17.98 1.61 -18.38
CA ARG A 138 19.01 2.66 -18.39
C ARG A 138 20.34 2.19 -19.00
N GLY A 139 20.44 0.94 -19.43
CA GLY A 139 21.68 0.36 -19.95
C GLY A 139 22.71 0.07 -18.86
N GLU A 140 22.30 -0.02 -17.60
CA GLU A 140 23.18 -0.35 -16.48
C GLU A 140 23.41 -1.86 -16.40
N VAL A 141 24.64 -2.25 -16.09
CA VAL A 141 25.05 -3.65 -15.88
C VAL A 141 25.32 -3.85 -14.40
N VAL A 142 24.82 -4.95 -13.85
CA VAL A 142 25.06 -5.33 -12.46
C VAL A 142 26.30 -6.21 -12.36
N ASP A 143 27.24 -5.82 -11.48
CA ASP A 143 28.46 -6.58 -11.23
C ASP A 143 28.38 -7.46 -9.97
N ALA A 144 29.46 -8.20 -9.69
CA ALA A 144 29.53 -9.10 -8.55
C ALA A 144 29.50 -8.36 -7.19
N THR A 145 29.99 -7.12 -7.14
CA THR A 145 29.99 -6.30 -5.92
C THR A 145 28.58 -5.82 -5.60
N GLU A 146 27.83 -5.36 -6.61
CA GLU A 146 26.43 -4.98 -6.45
C GLU A 146 25.56 -6.17 -6.03
N LEU A 147 25.76 -7.36 -6.64
CA LEU A 147 25.06 -8.58 -6.22
C LEU A 147 25.32 -8.93 -4.75
N GLN A 148 26.58 -8.82 -4.32
CA GLN A 148 26.97 -9.11 -2.94
C GLN A 148 26.31 -8.13 -1.97
N ALA A 149 26.29 -6.83 -2.29
CA ALA A 149 25.63 -5.81 -1.47
C ALA A 149 24.12 -6.06 -1.33
N ILE A 150 23.46 -6.48 -2.41
CA ILE A 150 22.04 -6.87 -2.40
C ILE A 150 21.83 -8.10 -1.49
N ALA A 151 22.65 -9.14 -1.63
CA ALA A 151 22.54 -10.35 -0.80
C ALA A 151 22.76 -10.06 0.70
N GLU A 152 23.70 -9.18 1.02
CA GLU A 152 23.96 -8.74 2.40
C GLU A 152 22.77 -7.95 2.97
N LEU A 153 22.18 -7.05 2.19
CA LEU A 153 20.97 -6.32 2.58
C LEU A 153 19.83 -7.28 2.90
N MET A 154 19.59 -8.28 2.04
CA MET A 154 18.52 -9.27 2.24
C MET A 154 18.74 -10.14 3.48
N THR A 155 20.00 -10.50 3.75
CA THR A 155 20.37 -11.21 4.98
C THR A 155 20.09 -10.35 6.22
N LEU A 156 20.37 -9.05 6.15
CA LEU A 156 20.15 -8.12 7.25
C LEU A 156 18.65 -7.87 7.48
N SER A 157 17.88 -7.65 6.42
CA SER A 157 16.44 -7.41 6.49
C SER A 157 15.67 -8.65 6.93
N GLY A 158 16.07 -9.84 6.48
CA GLY A 158 15.43 -11.09 6.87
C GLY A 158 15.62 -11.43 8.36
N LYS A 159 16.74 -11.03 8.98
CA LYS A 159 16.94 -11.13 10.45
C LYS A 159 16.03 -10.19 11.25
N ARG A 160 15.42 -9.20 10.60
CA ARG A 160 14.60 -8.16 11.23
C ARG A 160 13.15 -8.18 10.75
N ASP A 161 12.79 -9.16 9.94
CA ASP A 161 11.43 -9.37 9.43
C ASP A 161 10.88 -8.16 8.63
N VAL A 162 11.74 -7.57 7.78
CA VAL A 162 11.44 -6.38 6.96
C VAL A 162 11.97 -6.53 5.53
N MET A 163 12.00 -7.76 5.01
CA MET A 163 12.68 -8.07 3.74
C MET A 163 11.99 -7.49 2.51
N ASP A 164 10.66 -7.59 2.47
CA ASP A 164 9.80 -6.96 1.47
C ASP A 164 9.96 -5.43 1.49
N ASP A 165 9.78 -4.82 2.64
CA ASP A 165 9.92 -3.38 2.86
C ASP A 165 11.28 -2.85 2.40
N ALA A 166 12.36 -3.56 2.72
CA ALA A 166 13.72 -3.23 2.29
C ALA A 166 13.89 -3.37 0.77
N ALA A 167 13.28 -4.36 0.15
CA ALA A 167 13.32 -4.55 -1.31
C ALA A 167 12.54 -3.45 -2.05
N TYR A 168 11.37 -3.04 -1.54
CA TYR A 168 10.62 -1.89 -2.06
C TYR A 168 11.39 -0.59 -1.93
N ALA A 169 12.01 -0.34 -0.77
CA ALA A 169 12.87 0.81 -0.55
C ALA A 169 14.01 0.87 -1.57
N HIS A 170 14.66 -0.28 -1.81
CA HIS A 170 15.71 -0.41 -2.80
C HIS A 170 15.20 -0.09 -4.22
N LEU A 171 14.02 -0.60 -4.60
CA LEU A 171 13.38 -0.30 -5.88
C LEU A 171 13.08 1.19 -6.06
N HIS A 172 12.47 1.84 -5.06
CA HIS A 172 12.12 3.26 -5.11
C HIS A 172 13.36 4.15 -5.20
N ALA A 173 14.39 3.86 -4.40
CA ALA A 173 15.65 4.58 -4.46
C ALA A 173 16.34 4.38 -5.83
N THR A 174 16.31 3.16 -6.38
CA THR A 174 16.84 2.87 -7.72
C THR A 174 16.10 3.66 -8.80
N ARG A 175 14.78 3.82 -8.69
CA ARG A 175 13.95 4.64 -9.61
C ARG A 175 14.33 6.11 -9.62
N LEU A 176 14.85 6.63 -8.52
CA LEU A 176 15.37 7.99 -8.40
C LEU A 176 16.80 8.15 -8.95
N GLY A 177 17.41 7.07 -9.45
CA GLY A 177 18.76 7.10 -10.01
C GLY A 177 19.88 6.91 -8.98
N LEU A 178 19.58 6.46 -7.76
CA LEU A 178 20.62 6.12 -6.79
C LEU A 178 21.36 4.85 -7.22
N SER A 179 22.67 4.80 -6.96
CA SER A 179 23.48 3.60 -7.17
C SER A 179 23.14 2.51 -6.15
N THR A 180 23.49 1.25 -6.44
CA THR A 180 23.26 0.15 -5.49
C THR A 180 23.97 0.37 -4.15
N GLU A 181 25.15 0.99 -4.15
CA GLU A 181 25.85 1.36 -2.92
C GLU A 181 25.05 2.40 -2.09
N GLN A 182 24.53 3.43 -2.76
CA GLN A 182 23.72 4.47 -2.12
C GLN A 182 22.41 3.89 -1.57
N THR A 183 21.71 3.07 -2.35
CA THR A 183 20.44 2.45 -1.93
C THR A 183 20.67 1.50 -0.75
N THR A 184 21.61 0.57 -0.86
CA THR A 184 21.90 -0.41 0.20
C THR A 184 22.40 0.26 1.47
N GLY A 185 23.25 1.29 1.36
CA GLY A 185 23.73 2.06 2.50
C GLY A 185 22.60 2.80 3.24
N LEU A 186 21.70 3.46 2.50
CA LEU A 186 20.56 4.16 3.06
C LEU A 186 19.59 3.19 3.73
N VAL A 187 19.19 2.11 3.03
CA VAL A 187 18.25 1.11 3.57
C VAL A 187 18.84 0.38 4.78
N SER A 188 20.11 -0.02 4.73
CA SER A 188 20.79 -0.68 5.86
C SER A 188 20.83 0.21 7.10
N SER A 189 20.87 1.54 6.94
CA SER A 189 20.85 2.47 8.06
C SER A 189 19.53 2.46 8.85
N LEU A 190 18.40 2.17 8.19
CA LEU A 190 17.10 1.98 8.86
C LEU A 190 17.13 0.69 9.71
N ILE A 191 17.70 -0.38 9.16
CA ILE A 191 17.64 -1.72 9.76
C ILE A 191 18.65 -1.88 10.90
N ALA A 192 19.88 -1.38 10.71
CA ALA A 192 20.99 -1.63 11.63
C ALA A 192 20.87 -0.85 12.95
N ARG A 193 20.12 0.25 12.97
CA ARG A 193 20.11 1.23 14.07
C ARG A 193 18.90 1.13 14.98
N ASP A 194 17.87 0.38 14.59
CA ASP A 194 16.59 0.40 15.29
C ASP A 194 15.96 -0.99 15.40
N SER A 195 15.52 -1.37 16.60
CA SER A 195 14.74 -2.59 16.81
C SER A 195 13.29 -2.45 16.31
N LEU A 196 12.83 -1.22 16.04
CA LEU A 196 11.49 -0.90 15.55
C LEU A 196 11.49 -0.49 14.07
N CYS A 197 12.52 -0.92 13.30
CA CYS A 197 12.73 -0.50 11.92
C CYS A 197 11.51 -0.69 10.99
N GLY A 198 10.71 -1.75 11.18
CA GLY A 198 9.49 -2.00 10.39
C GLY A 198 8.51 -0.82 10.36
N TYR A 199 8.32 -0.12 11.48
CA TYR A 199 7.41 1.04 11.55
C TYR A 199 7.91 2.29 10.80
N THR A 200 9.17 2.29 10.35
CA THR A 200 9.80 3.41 9.63
C THR A 200 9.83 3.19 8.12
N PHE A 201 9.75 1.94 7.67
CA PHE A 201 9.83 1.62 6.23
C PHE A 201 8.67 2.20 5.44
N GLU A 202 7.45 2.12 5.96
CA GLU A 202 6.26 2.68 5.36
C GLU A 202 6.39 4.19 5.02
N PRO A 203 6.63 5.10 5.99
CA PRO A 203 6.78 6.53 5.71
C PRO A 203 8.03 6.82 4.86
N PHE A 204 9.08 6.02 4.98
CA PHE A 204 10.30 6.17 4.17
C PHE A 204 10.05 5.84 2.69
N ASN A 205 9.35 4.73 2.41
CA ASN A 205 8.99 4.31 1.07
C ASN A 205 8.10 5.34 0.39
N ARG A 206 7.09 5.86 1.09
CA ARG A 206 6.24 6.95 0.57
C ARG A 206 7.03 8.21 0.23
N ALA A 207 7.91 8.64 1.13
CA ALA A 207 8.77 9.81 0.91
C ALA A 207 9.67 9.63 -0.34
N LEU A 208 10.32 8.48 -0.54
CA LEU A 208 11.08 8.21 -1.76
C LEU A 208 10.18 8.20 -3.00
N GLN A 209 9.01 7.57 -2.91
CA GLN A 209 8.10 7.44 -4.03
C GLN A 209 7.46 8.78 -4.44
N SER A 210 7.36 9.75 -3.53
CA SER A 210 6.88 11.11 -3.80
C SER A 210 7.79 11.88 -4.77
N LEU A 211 9.07 11.51 -4.83
CA LEU A 211 10.06 12.14 -5.69
C LEU A 211 10.07 11.57 -7.12
N VAL A 212 9.45 10.41 -7.38
CA VAL A 212 9.48 9.77 -8.70
C VAL A 212 8.41 10.38 -9.62
N PRO A 213 8.72 10.79 -10.88
CA PRO A 213 9.98 10.60 -11.62
C PRO A 213 10.85 11.87 -11.73
N ALA A 214 10.85 12.73 -10.71
CA ALA A 214 11.54 14.02 -10.79
C ALA A 214 13.05 13.84 -10.99
N PRO A 215 13.69 14.68 -11.84
CA PRO A 215 15.14 14.67 -11.98
C PRO A 215 15.75 15.22 -10.69
N VAL A 216 16.31 14.33 -9.87
CA VAL A 216 16.94 14.65 -8.60
C VAL A 216 18.38 14.15 -8.58
N GLU A 217 19.26 14.89 -7.92
CA GLU A 217 20.65 14.49 -7.72
C GLU A 217 20.73 13.45 -6.61
N SER A 218 21.31 12.28 -6.91
CA SER A 218 21.37 11.15 -5.98
C SER A 218 22.07 11.50 -4.66
N GLU A 219 23.16 12.27 -4.69
CA GLU A 219 23.85 12.74 -3.49
C GLU A 219 22.97 13.61 -2.60
N THR A 220 22.15 14.48 -3.20
CA THR A 220 21.23 15.34 -2.46
C THR A 220 20.13 14.51 -1.80
N VAL A 221 19.56 13.52 -2.51
CA VAL A 221 18.59 12.58 -1.93
C VAL A 221 19.20 11.82 -0.75
N VAL A 222 20.38 11.20 -0.95
CA VAL A 222 21.05 10.43 0.11
C VAL A 222 21.33 11.31 1.33
N SER A 223 21.85 12.52 1.13
CA SER A 223 22.16 13.44 2.23
C SER A 223 20.92 13.84 3.02
N VAL A 224 19.82 14.20 2.33
CA VAL A 224 18.59 14.66 2.98
C VAL A 224 17.92 13.51 3.73
N PHE A 225 17.76 12.35 3.09
CA PHE A 225 17.15 11.19 3.75
C PHE A 225 17.99 10.66 4.91
N ALA A 226 19.32 10.60 4.78
CA ALA A 226 20.18 10.21 5.89
C ALA A 226 20.03 11.16 7.10
N ALA A 227 19.87 12.46 6.86
CA ALA A 227 19.62 13.44 7.91
C ALA A 227 18.24 13.28 8.56
N MET A 228 17.19 13.07 7.76
CA MET A 228 15.83 12.83 8.27
C MET A 228 15.76 11.55 9.11
N LEU A 229 16.42 10.48 8.68
CA LEU A 229 16.49 9.23 9.45
C LEU A 229 17.28 9.41 10.75
N GLY A 230 18.41 10.12 10.69
CA GLY A 230 19.24 10.43 11.86
C GLY A 230 19.78 9.17 12.58
N GLU A 231 20.01 9.31 13.89
CA GLU A 231 20.48 8.20 14.74
C GLU A 231 19.34 7.25 15.16
N ARG A 232 18.09 7.74 15.19
CA ARG A 232 16.91 7.00 15.64
C ARG A 232 15.75 7.13 14.65
N PRO A 233 15.79 6.38 13.54
CA PRO A 233 14.83 6.50 12.44
C PRO A 233 13.36 6.42 12.87
N TYR A 234 13.00 5.52 13.80
CA TYR A 234 11.62 5.36 14.26
C TYR A 234 11.00 6.65 14.81
N TYR A 235 11.75 7.41 15.62
CA TYR A 235 11.26 8.65 16.24
C TYR A 235 11.13 9.79 15.22
N ASN A 236 11.76 9.65 14.06
CA ASN A 236 11.76 10.63 13.00
C ASN A 236 10.75 10.32 11.88
N ARG A 237 9.86 9.33 12.07
CA ARG A 237 8.77 9.02 11.13
C ARG A 237 8.00 10.28 10.68
N SER A 238 7.67 11.16 11.63
CA SER A 238 6.93 12.40 11.34
C SER A 238 7.68 13.35 10.39
N LEU A 239 9.01 13.28 10.31
CA LEU A 239 9.81 14.07 9.37
C LEU A 239 9.66 13.55 7.94
N LEU A 240 9.58 12.22 7.77
CA LEU A 240 9.36 11.59 6.48
C LEU A 240 7.94 11.86 5.96
N ASP A 241 6.94 11.77 6.84
CA ASP A 241 5.55 12.15 6.52
C ASP A 241 5.45 13.63 6.17
N GLY A 242 6.11 14.51 6.93
CA GLY A 242 6.15 15.94 6.65
C GLY A 242 6.89 16.29 5.34
N PHE A 243 7.94 15.54 5.00
CA PHE A 243 8.65 15.69 3.74
C PHE A 243 7.81 15.26 2.54
N GLU A 244 7.12 14.12 2.63
CA GLU A 244 6.19 13.65 1.59
C GLU A 244 5.12 14.72 1.32
N ASP A 245 4.46 15.20 2.37
CA ASP A 245 3.49 16.29 2.29
C ASP A 245 4.12 17.50 1.58
N MET A 246 5.32 17.91 1.98
CA MET A 246 6.00 19.06 1.39
C MET A 246 6.28 18.86 -0.11
N VAL A 247 6.81 17.72 -0.55
CA VAL A 247 7.08 17.44 -1.97
C VAL A 247 5.79 17.47 -2.79
N VAL A 248 4.73 16.84 -2.29
CA VAL A 248 3.44 16.74 -2.98
C VAL A 248 2.76 18.11 -3.09
N PHE A 249 2.70 18.89 -2.01
CA PHE A 249 1.93 20.14 -1.98
C PHE A 249 2.73 21.37 -2.41
N HIS A 250 4.07 21.35 -2.29
CA HIS A 250 4.91 22.51 -2.62
C HIS A 250 5.69 22.34 -3.93
N GLY A 251 5.84 21.09 -4.42
CA GLY A 251 6.60 20.73 -5.63
C GLY A 251 6.00 21.12 -7.00
N PRO A 252 4.68 21.04 -7.26
CA PRO A 252 4.19 21.17 -8.64
C PRO A 252 3.99 22.61 -9.15
N GLY A 253 4.11 23.63 -8.29
CA GLY A 253 3.70 25.00 -8.65
C GLY A 253 4.78 26.09 -8.57
N ARG A 254 5.88 25.89 -7.82
CA ARG A 254 6.88 26.95 -7.57
C ARG A 254 8.33 26.48 -7.44
N ARG A 255 8.58 25.26 -6.95
CA ARG A 255 9.93 24.68 -6.81
C ARG A 255 9.94 23.23 -7.28
N SER A 256 10.87 22.85 -8.16
CA SER A 256 11.05 21.45 -8.50
C SER A 256 11.47 20.63 -7.25
N PRO A 257 11.21 19.31 -7.22
CA PRO A 257 11.70 18.46 -6.14
C PRO A 257 13.20 18.60 -5.87
N GLN A 258 14.00 18.85 -6.91
CA GLN A 258 15.43 19.15 -6.77
C GLN A 258 15.69 20.47 -6.04
N GLN A 259 14.94 21.54 -6.32
CA GLN A 259 15.11 22.82 -5.63
C GLN A 259 14.77 22.71 -4.15
N LEU A 260 13.68 22.01 -3.84
CA LEU A 260 13.26 21.72 -2.47
C LEU A 260 14.33 20.90 -1.72
N LEU A 261 14.80 19.80 -2.32
CA LEU A 261 15.87 18.98 -1.76
C LEU A 261 17.18 19.78 -1.55
N SER A 262 17.54 20.63 -2.52
CA SER A 262 18.75 21.47 -2.44
C SER A 262 18.66 22.49 -1.31
N GLU A 263 17.47 23.03 -1.06
CA GLU A 263 17.27 24.02 0.01
C GLU A 263 17.30 23.37 1.39
N ILE A 264 16.62 22.23 1.56
CA ILE A 264 16.74 21.42 2.78
C ILE A 264 18.21 21.08 3.02
N LYS A 265 18.91 20.58 1.99
CA LYS A 265 20.34 20.27 2.09
C LYS A 265 21.16 21.49 2.51
N ARG A 266 20.90 22.67 1.94
CA ARG A 266 21.59 23.92 2.32
C ARG A 266 21.40 24.26 3.80
N HIS A 267 20.19 24.06 4.35
CA HIS A 267 19.93 24.26 5.77
C HIS A 267 20.65 23.23 6.64
N LEU A 268 20.65 21.96 6.24
CA LEU A 268 21.39 20.88 6.90
C LEU A 268 22.91 21.15 6.91
N ASP A 269 23.47 21.56 5.76
CA ASP A 269 24.89 21.92 5.63
C ASP A 269 25.29 23.12 6.50
N ALA A 270 24.32 23.99 6.84
CA ALA A 270 24.51 25.11 7.77
C ALA A 270 24.42 24.68 9.26
N GLY A 271 24.23 23.40 9.54
CA GLY A 271 24.16 22.83 10.89
C GLY A 271 22.77 22.86 11.53
N MET A 272 21.72 23.13 10.76
CA MET A 272 20.33 23.02 11.21
C MET A 272 19.93 21.55 11.32
N ASP A 273 19.11 21.19 12.31
CA ASP A 273 18.52 19.86 12.35
C ASP A 273 17.46 19.68 11.26
N ALA A 274 17.12 18.42 10.95
CA ALA A 274 16.23 18.10 9.85
C ALA A 274 14.78 18.61 10.07
N ALA A 275 14.31 18.66 11.33
CA ALA A 275 12.96 19.14 11.63
C ALA A 275 12.86 20.65 11.42
N ASP A 276 13.85 21.40 11.91
CA ASP A 276 13.96 22.84 11.70
C ASP A 276 14.17 23.16 10.21
N ALA A 277 14.98 22.38 9.49
CA ALA A 277 15.20 22.57 8.05
C ALA A 277 13.91 22.39 7.25
N LEU A 278 13.14 21.33 7.50
CA LEU A 278 11.82 21.12 6.88
C LEU A 278 10.86 22.26 7.23
N THR A 279 10.85 22.68 8.50
CA THR A 279 9.98 23.76 8.98
C THR A 279 10.33 25.09 8.33
N GLU A 280 11.60 25.45 8.20
CA GLU A 280 12.04 26.69 7.57
C GLU A 280 11.73 26.72 6.07
N VAL A 281 11.95 25.62 5.36
CA VAL A 281 11.59 25.51 3.95
C VAL A 281 10.08 25.64 3.77
N ALA A 282 9.29 25.00 4.62
CA ALA A 282 7.83 25.13 4.61
C ALA A 282 7.38 26.58 4.95
N LYS A 283 7.99 27.23 5.95
CA LYS A 283 7.68 28.62 6.33
C LYS A 283 7.93 29.62 5.20
N TYR A 284 9.03 29.47 4.46
CA TYR A 284 9.35 30.37 3.36
C TYR A 284 8.21 30.38 2.32
N ASP A 285 7.62 29.23 2.04
CA ASP A 285 6.47 29.13 1.14
C ASP A 285 5.20 29.79 1.73
N PHE A 286 4.99 29.71 3.05
CA PHE A 286 3.88 30.40 3.73
C PHE A 286 4.07 31.93 3.82
N ASP A 287 5.29 32.40 4.07
CA ASP A 287 5.59 33.83 4.19
C ASP A 287 5.62 34.52 2.81
N GLU A 288 6.05 33.83 1.75
CA GLU A 288 5.95 34.31 0.37
C GLU A 288 4.48 34.39 -0.08
N GLN A 289 3.62 33.44 0.33
CA GLN A 289 2.15 33.53 0.15
C GLN A 289 1.55 34.74 0.89
N ARG A 290 2.04 35.07 2.09
CA ARG A 290 1.62 36.28 2.83
C ARG A 290 2.14 37.58 2.23
N ALA A 291 3.36 37.59 1.69
CA ALA A 291 3.96 38.77 1.07
C ALA A 291 3.27 39.12 -0.26
N LEU A 292 2.90 38.12 -1.06
CA LEU A 292 2.14 38.32 -2.29
C LEU A 292 0.74 38.89 -2.02
N SER A 293 0.07 38.44 -0.96
CA SER A 293 -1.26 38.95 -0.56
C SER A 293 -1.25 40.34 0.09
N SER A 294 -0.10 40.84 0.55
CA SER A 294 0.02 42.15 1.22
C SER A 294 0.56 43.27 0.32
N SER A 295 0.99 42.96 -0.90
CA SER A 295 1.61 43.94 -1.83
C SER A 295 0.63 44.66 -2.77
N GLY A 296 -0.68 44.45 -2.65
CA GLY A 296 -1.71 45.23 -3.35
C GLY A 296 -1.84 44.95 -4.86
N SER A 297 -1.10 43.99 -5.40
CA SER A 297 -1.51 43.28 -6.61
C SER A 297 -2.75 42.44 -6.29
N GLU A 298 -3.64 42.27 -7.27
CA GLU A 298 -4.95 41.60 -7.17
C GLU A 298 -4.99 40.55 -6.06
N VAL A 299 -6.05 40.59 -5.25
CA VAL A 299 -6.36 39.58 -4.25
C VAL A 299 -6.44 38.24 -4.97
N VAL A 300 -5.31 37.55 -5.10
CA VAL A 300 -5.25 36.15 -5.50
C VAL A 300 -5.91 35.43 -4.34
N ASN A 301 -7.13 34.96 -4.57
CA ASN A 301 -7.86 34.25 -3.55
C ASN A 301 -7.01 33.03 -3.17
N PRO A 302 -6.65 32.81 -1.89
CA PRO A 302 -5.84 31.65 -1.50
C PRO A 302 -6.48 30.30 -1.86
N ALA A 303 -7.78 30.30 -2.21
CA ALA A 303 -8.49 29.20 -2.84
C ALA A 303 -8.10 28.99 -4.33
N GLU A 304 -8.01 30.07 -5.13
CA GLU A 304 -7.62 30.01 -6.56
C GLU A 304 -6.20 29.48 -6.76
N GLU A 305 -5.28 29.77 -5.82
CA GLU A 305 -3.90 29.31 -5.93
C GLU A 305 -3.69 27.84 -5.57
N LYS A 306 -4.68 27.16 -4.99
CA LYS A 306 -4.61 25.73 -4.63
C LYS A 306 -5.42 24.84 -5.57
N GLU A 307 -6.41 25.38 -6.26
CA GLU A 307 -7.05 24.70 -7.40
C GLU A 307 -6.03 24.30 -8.49
N LYS A 308 -4.90 25.00 -8.61
CA LYS A 308 -3.81 24.66 -9.55
C LYS A 308 -3.20 23.27 -9.32
N TYR A 309 -3.33 22.69 -8.12
CA TYR A 309 -2.82 21.35 -7.80
C TYR A 309 -3.74 20.25 -8.33
N PHE A 310 -4.99 20.59 -8.66
CA PHE A 310 -5.96 19.73 -9.27
C PHE A 310 -5.98 20.05 -10.76
N PHE A 311 -5.33 19.21 -11.56
CA PHE A 311 -5.44 19.41 -13.01
C PHE A 311 -6.90 19.23 -13.43
N GLU A 312 -7.31 20.02 -14.41
CA GLU A 312 -8.67 19.92 -14.94
C GLU A 312 -8.80 18.66 -15.78
N LYS A 313 -9.81 17.86 -15.46
CA LYS A 313 -10.11 16.62 -16.12
C LYS A 313 -11.52 16.67 -16.69
N ASP A 314 -11.62 16.37 -17.97
CA ASP A 314 -12.89 16.15 -18.63
C ASP A 314 -13.36 14.69 -18.46
N GLY A 315 -14.68 14.51 -18.39
CA GLY A 315 -15.31 13.19 -18.39
C GLY A 315 -15.61 12.62 -17.01
N GLU A 316 -15.55 11.29 -16.90
CA GLU A 316 -15.98 10.54 -15.72
C GLU A 316 -14.97 10.64 -14.57
N LEU A 317 -15.44 10.55 -13.32
CA LEU A 317 -14.57 10.36 -12.17
C LEU A 317 -13.93 8.98 -12.27
N GLU A 318 -12.62 8.93 -12.04
CA GLU A 318 -11.83 7.71 -12.01
C GLU A 318 -10.75 7.79 -10.92
N ILE A 319 -10.17 6.65 -10.56
CA ILE A 319 -9.06 6.62 -9.60
C ILE A 319 -7.78 6.99 -10.33
N LEU A 320 -7.17 8.12 -9.96
CA LEU A 320 -5.90 8.56 -10.51
C LEU A 320 -4.86 8.72 -9.41
N GLY A 321 -3.61 8.41 -9.74
CA GLY A 321 -2.47 8.64 -8.86
C GLY A 321 -2.23 10.11 -8.51
N LEU A 322 -2.78 11.02 -9.31
CA LEU A 322 -2.64 12.46 -9.16
C LEU A 322 -4.00 13.10 -8.84
N PRO A 323 -4.03 14.14 -8.00
CA PRO A 323 -5.24 14.91 -7.74
C PRO A 323 -5.75 15.62 -9.00
N TYR A 324 -7.07 15.65 -9.19
CA TYR A 324 -7.71 16.32 -10.32
C TYR A 324 -9.06 16.92 -9.93
N ARG A 325 -9.51 17.88 -10.72
CA ARG A 325 -10.85 18.46 -10.61
C ARG A 325 -11.66 18.21 -11.85
N ALA A 326 -12.95 17.95 -11.68
CA ALA A 326 -13.88 17.73 -12.77
C ALA A 326 -15.18 18.50 -12.52
N LYS A 327 -15.67 19.20 -13.54
CA LYS A 327 -17.03 19.78 -13.54
C LYS A 327 -18.01 18.68 -13.88
N ARG A 328 -18.80 18.27 -12.88
CA ARG A 328 -19.75 17.18 -13.02
C ARG A 328 -20.86 17.35 -11.99
N SER A 329 -22.10 17.08 -12.39
CA SER A 329 -23.22 17.14 -11.45
C SER A 329 -23.00 16.15 -10.30
N LEU A 330 -23.64 16.41 -9.16
CA LEU A 330 -23.62 15.48 -8.04
C LEU A 330 -24.11 14.09 -8.46
N GLN A 331 -25.21 14.03 -9.21
CA GLN A 331 -25.82 12.77 -9.64
C GLN A 331 -24.87 11.98 -10.56
N ASP A 332 -24.33 12.61 -11.59
CA ASP A 332 -23.42 11.94 -12.52
C ASP A 332 -22.11 11.53 -11.83
N GLY A 333 -21.66 12.30 -10.84
CA GLY A 333 -20.50 11.94 -10.02
C GLY A 333 -20.77 10.75 -9.11
N LEU A 334 -21.93 10.69 -8.45
CA LEU A 334 -22.35 9.54 -7.65
C LEU A 334 -22.51 8.26 -8.49
N GLU A 335 -23.00 8.38 -9.73
CA GLU A 335 -23.06 7.27 -10.67
C GLU A 335 -21.66 6.75 -11.04
N ASP A 336 -20.69 7.64 -11.26
CA ASP A 336 -19.29 7.26 -11.48
C ASP A 336 -18.68 6.55 -10.27
N LEU A 337 -18.81 7.14 -9.07
CA LEU A 337 -18.28 6.54 -7.84
C LEU A 337 -18.94 5.19 -7.54
N SER A 338 -20.23 5.03 -7.85
CA SER A 338 -20.94 3.75 -7.72
C SER A 338 -20.40 2.69 -8.68
N ARG A 339 -20.05 3.07 -9.92
CA ARG A 339 -19.38 2.16 -10.86
C ARG A 339 -18.01 1.74 -10.36
N ILE A 340 -17.25 2.66 -9.78
CA ILE A 340 -15.95 2.37 -9.14
C ILE A 340 -16.14 1.40 -7.97
N ALA A 341 -17.11 1.64 -7.08
CA ALA A 341 -17.41 0.76 -5.95
C ALA A 341 -17.78 -0.68 -6.37
N GLN A 342 -18.42 -0.84 -7.53
CA GLN A 342 -18.86 -2.12 -8.08
C GLN A 342 -17.80 -2.81 -8.96
N ALA A 343 -16.68 -2.14 -9.26
CA ALA A 343 -15.66 -2.68 -10.16
C ALA A 343 -14.95 -3.92 -9.56
N ASN A 344 -14.63 -4.90 -10.41
CA ASN A 344 -13.96 -6.14 -10.01
C ASN A 344 -12.45 -6.06 -10.31
N TRP A 345 -11.61 -6.28 -9.29
CA TRP A 345 -10.14 -6.21 -9.40
C TRP A 345 -9.55 -7.16 -10.45
N LEU A 346 -10.23 -8.27 -10.75
CA LEU A 346 -9.78 -9.25 -11.76
C LEU A 346 -9.92 -8.75 -13.21
N SER A 347 -10.71 -7.71 -13.46
CA SER A 347 -10.90 -7.18 -14.81
C SER A 347 -9.95 -6.03 -15.15
N HIS A 348 -9.56 -5.18 -14.19
CA HIS A 348 -8.74 -4.00 -14.43
C HIS A 348 -7.76 -3.75 -13.27
N PHE A 349 -6.51 -3.37 -13.59
CA PHE A 349 -5.47 -2.90 -12.65
C PHE A 349 -5.80 -1.53 -11.99
N GLU A 350 -7.06 -1.08 -12.07
CA GLU A 350 -7.53 0.28 -11.76
C GLU A 350 -8.62 0.30 -10.65
N VAL A 351 -8.78 -0.78 -9.89
CA VAL A 351 -9.81 -0.88 -8.83
C VAL A 351 -9.19 -0.65 -7.45
N GLY A 352 -9.53 0.48 -6.81
CA GLY A 352 -9.01 0.89 -5.51
C GLY A 352 -10.00 1.60 -4.61
N GLU A 353 -9.62 1.77 -3.34
CA GLU A 353 -10.26 2.77 -2.49
C GLU A 353 -9.86 4.18 -2.96
N GLY A 354 -10.68 5.18 -2.70
CA GLY A 354 -10.39 6.55 -3.12
C GLY A 354 -11.25 7.57 -2.40
N MET A 355 -10.78 8.80 -2.30
CA MET A 355 -11.53 9.88 -1.66
C MET A 355 -11.68 11.09 -2.59
N TRP A 356 -12.90 11.61 -2.62
CA TRP A 356 -13.27 12.80 -3.37
C TRP A 356 -13.96 13.80 -2.45
N ALA A 357 -13.87 15.08 -2.77
CA ALA A 357 -14.75 16.10 -2.22
C ALA A 357 -15.56 16.75 -3.34
N PHE A 358 -16.86 16.85 -3.15
CA PHE A 358 -17.73 17.63 -4.01
C PHE A 358 -17.98 18.99 -3.38
N ASP A 359 -17.85 20.04 -4.18
CA ASP A 359 -18.25 21.39 -3.84
C ASP A 359 -19.64 21.70 -4.44
N PRO A 360 -20.70 21.78 -3.63
CA PRO A 360 -22.06 22.01 -4.13
C PRO A 360 -22.23 23.38 -4.78
N GLU A 361 -21.50 24.41 -4.35
CA GLU A 361 -21.65 25.77 -4.88
C GLU A 361 -21.19 25.86 -6.33
N SER A 362 -20.07 25.20 -6.66
CA SER A 362 -19.47 25.26 -7.98
C SER A 362 -19.73 24.03 -8.86
N GLU A 363 -20.40 23.00 -8.33
CA GLU A 363 -20.56 21.68 -8.97
C GLU A 363 -19.21 21.08 -9.42
N THR A 364 -18.22 21.16 -8.53
CA THR A 364 -16.86 20.67 -8.80
C THR A 364 -16.55 19.48 -7.93
N TRP A 365 -16.10 18.40 -8.55
CA TRP A 365 -15.50 17.26 -7.87
C TRP A 365 -13.99 17.44 -7.80
N TYR A 366 -13.43 17.21 -6.62
CA TYR A 366 -12.00 17.19 -6.33
C TYR A 366 -11.61 15.78 -5.93
N SER A 367 -10.84 15.09 -6.76
CA SER A 367 -10.19 13.84 -6.37
C SER A 367 -8.90 14.14 -5.65
N PHE A 368 -8.70 13.59 -4.45
CA PHE A 368 -7.45 13.77 -3.72
C PHE A 368 -6.30 12.93 -4.29
N GLY A 369 -6.58 12.13 -5.32
CA GLY A 369 -5.64 11.14 -5.84
C GLY A 369 -5.25 10.12 -4.78
N GLY A 370 -4.16 9.41 -5.03
CA GLY A 370 -3.59 8.45 -4.10
C GLY A 370 -2.98 7.26 -4.82
N LYS A 371 -2.13 6.51 -4.11
CA LYS A 371 -1.55 5.29 -4.63
C LYS A 371 -2.14 4.10 -3.90
N MET A 372 -2.64 3.16 -4.67
CA MET A 372 -2.92 1.83 -4.17
C MET A 372 -1.62 1.07 -3.98
N GLU A 373 -1.49 0.45 -2.82
CA GLU A 373 -0.41 -0.46 -2.50
C GLU A 373 -1.02 -1.79 -2.05
N LEU A 374 -0.62 -2.88 -2.71
CA LEU A 374 -0.89 -4.23 -2.23
C LEU A 374 0.11 -4.52 -1.11
N VAL A 375 -0.38 -4.66 0.12
CA VAL A 375 0.41 -5.02 1.30
C VAL A 375 0.01 -6.43 1.76
N PRO A 376 0.88 -7.18 2.47
CA PRO A 376 0.45 -8.43 3.12
C PRO A 376 -0.78 -8.17 4.01
N GLY A 377 -1.87 -8.90 3.78
CA GLY A 377 -3.12 -8.75 4.53
C GLY A 377 -4.10 -7.67 4.04
N GLY A 378 -3.84 -6.98 2.91
CA GLY A 378 -4.84 -6.06 2.34
C GLY A 378 -4.37 -5.17 1.19
N LEU A 379 -5.31 -4.33 0.70
CA LEU A 379 -5.02 -3.19 -0.18
C LEU A 379 -5.02 -1.93 0.66
N ARG A 380 -3.96 -1.13 0.55
CA ARG A 380 -3.81 0.13 1.26
C ARG A 380 -3.93 1.28 0.27
N HIS A 381 -4.80 2.25 0.56
CA HIS A 381 -4.83 3.49 -0.18
C HIS A 381 -4.08 4.58 0.58
N ASN A 382 -2.94 5.01 0.02
CA ASN A 382 -2.20 6.14 0.53
C ASN A 382 -2.88 7.42 0.03
N LEU A 383 -3.80 7.94 0.85
CA LEU A 383 -4.50 9.21 0.60
C LEU A 383 -3.55 10.39 0.79
N LEU A 384 -3.54 11.29 -0.19
CA LEU A 384 -2.88 12.58 -0.02
C LEU A 384 -3.74 13.45 0.90
N SER A 385 -3.18 13.89 2.01
CA SER A 385 -3.92 14.62 3.04
C SER A 385 -4.03 16.12 2.72
N TYR A 386 -5.17 16.57 2.17
CA TYR A 386 -5.43 17.95 1.75
C TYR A 386 -6.19 18.79 2.80
N ASP A 387 -5.96 20.11 2.80
CA ASP A 387 -6.82 21.09 3.50
C ASP A 387 -8.10 21.35 2.67
N ILE A 388 -9.16 20.58 2.94
CA ILE A 388 -10.44 20.67 2.22
C ILE A 388 -11.16 22.00 2.51
N SER A 389 -10.90 22.64 3.66
CA SER A 389 -11.50 23.96 4.01
C SER A 389 -11.10 25.08 3.05
N ALA A 390 -10.03 24.87 2.27
CA ALA A 390 -9.60 25.78 1.23
C ALA A 390 -10.29 25.56 -0.13
N LEU A 391 -10.93 24.40 -0.35
CA LEU A 391 -11.60 24.04 -1.60
C LEU A 391 -13.08 24.39 -1.58
N SER A 392 -13.75 24.12 -0.46
CA SER A 392 -15.16 24.46 -0.26
C SER A 392 -15.42 24.77 1.21
N LYS A 393 -16.42 25.63 1.46
CA LYS A 393 -16.91 25.90 2.82
C LYS A 393 -17.77 24.77 3.36
N GLU A 394 -18.45 24.04 2.47
CA GLU A 394 -19.38 22.97 2.82
C GLU A 394 -19.10 21.72 1.94
N PRO A 395 -17.88 21.16 2.01
CA PRO A 395 -17.49 20.05 1.15
C PRO A 395 -18.25 18.77 1.51
N TRP A 396 -18.70 18.05 0.49
CA TRP A 396 -19.26 16.71 0.64
C TRP A 396 -18.16 15.70 0.31
N VAL A 397 -17.64 15.03 1.33
CA VAL A 397 -16.48 14.14 1.23
C VAL A 397 -16.95 12.71 1.04
N PHE A 398 -16.57 12.09 -0.07
CA PHE A 398 -16.94 10.73 -0.44
C PHE A 398 -15.72 9.83 -0.38
N HIS A 399 -15.77 8.81 0.47
CA HIS A 399 -14.86 7.68 0.44
C HIS A 399 -15.52 6.54 -0.35
N VAL A 400 -14.78 5.84 -1.21
CA VAL A 400 -15.28 4.70 -1.99
C VAL A 400 -14.59 3.43 -1.51
N HIS A 401 -15.37 2.41 -1.13
CA HIS A 401 -14.84 1.07 -0.90
C HIS A 401 -15.24 0.10 -2.03
N PRO A 402 -14.29 -0.57 -2.70
CA PRO A 402 -14.60 -1.54 -3.75
C PRO A 402 -15.13 -2.87 -3.19
N LEU A 403 -16.06 -3.49 -3.93
CA LEU A 403 -16.84 -4.67 -3.56
C LEU A 403 -16.06 -5.85 -2.93
N LYS A 404 -14.80 -6.07 -3.31
CA LYS A 404 -14.02 -7.25 -2.87
C LYS A 404 -12.99 -6.99 -1.77
N TYR A 405 -13.05 -5.82 -1.11
CA TYR A 405 -12.10 -5.41 -0.08
C TYR A 405 -12.17 -6.26 1.20
N VAL A 406 -13.36 -6.72 1.61
CA VAL A 406 -13.56 -7.37 2.93
C VAL A 406 -13.42 -8.90 2.88
N SER A 407 -13.51 -9.52 1.71
CA SER A 407 -13.19 -10.94 1.53
C SER A 407 -11.75 -11.33 1.95
N LEU A 408 -10.86 -10.35 2.16
CA LEU A 408 -9.50 -10.51 2.71
C LEU A 408 -9.39 -10.28 4.24
N ILE A 409 -10.45 -9.76 4.88
CA ILE A 409 -10.45 -9.27 6.28
C ILE A 409 -11.60 -9.88 7.11
N ALA A 410 -12.50 -10.65 6.47
CA ALA A 410 -13.62 -11.31 7.13
C ALA A 410 -13.12 -12.42 8.09
N PRO A 411 -13.74 -12.59 9.27
CA PRO A 411 -13.39 -13.65 10.21
C PRO A 411 -13.57 -15.05 9.58
N PRO A 412 -12.87 -16.08 10.08
CA PRO A 412 -12.92 -17.42 9.51
C PRO A 412 -14.35 -17.98 9.54
N ARG A 413 -14.68 -18.69 8.45
CA ARG A 413 -15.99 -19.29 8.16
C ARG A 413 -16.64 -19.92 9.40
N GLY A 414 -17.70 -19.30 9.89
CA GLY A 414 -18.55 -19.84 10.95
C GLY A 414 -19.56 -20.88 10.43
N GLN A 415 -19.98 -21.80 11.32
CA GLN A 415 -21.04 -22.78 11.07
C GLN A 415 -22.44 -22.12 11.09
N GLY A 416 -22.73 -21.28 10.10
CA GLY A 416 -24.07 -20.71 9.85
C GLY A 416 -24.85 -21.47 8.78
N PRO A 417 -26.19 -21.34 8.72
CA PRO A 417 -27.00 -21.86 7.63
C PRO A 417 -26.70 -21.05 6.37
N ASN A 418 -25.83 -21.59 5.52
CA ASN A 418 -25.28 -20.98 4.30
C ASN A 418 -24.23 -19.87 4.55
N PRO A 419 -22.97 -20.26 4.85
CA PRO A 419 -21.85 -19.35 5.12
C PRO A 419 -21.68 -18.25 4.05
N TRP A 420 -21.91 -18.59 2.77
CA TRP A 420 -21.74 -17.64 1.65
C TRP A 420 -22.73 -16.48 1.63
N VAL A 421 -23.94 -16.67 2.14
CA VAL A 421 -24.96 -15.61 2.20
C VAL A 421 -24.67 -14.69 3.38
N TYR A 422 -24.33 -15.29 4.53
CA TYR A 422 -23.87 -14.59 5.72
C TYR A 422 -22.64 -13.72 5.46
N ASP A 423 -21.57 -14.31 4.88
CA ASP A 423 -20.30 -13.64 4.60
C ASP A 423 -20.50 -12.41 3.71
N ARG A 424 -21.39 -12.52 2.71
CA ARG A 424 -21.72 -11.44 1.80
C ARG A 424 -22.51 -10.31 2.47
N HIS A 425 -23.39 -10.62 3.43
CA HIS A 425 -24.12 -9.60 4.18
C HIS A 425 -23.20 -8.85 5.16
N VAL A 426 -22.32 -9.58 5.83
CA VAL A 426 -21.30 -9.03 6.73
C VAL A 426 -20.31 -8.16 5.95
N GLU A 427 -19.82 -8.63 4.80
CA GLU A 427 -18.95 -7.85 3.90
C GLU A 427 -19.60 -6.52 3.50
N SER A 428 -20.85 -6.54 3.02
CA SER A 428 -21.54 -5.30 2.68
C SER A 428 -21.77 -4.37 3.87
N PHE A 429 -21.94 -4.90 5.08
CA PHE A 429 -22.07 -4.10 6.30
C PHE A 429 -20.74 -3.42 6.66
N LEU A 430 -19.64 -4.17 6.61
CA LEU A 430 -18.30 -3.65 6.87
C LEU A 430 -17.91 -2.58 5.84
N LEU A 431 -18.29 -2.77 4.56
CA LEU A 431 -18.10 -1.80 3.49
C LEU A 431 -18.99 -0.55 3.58
N ALA A 432 -20.15 -0.66 4.23
CA ALA A 432 -21.08 0.45 4.41
C ALA A 432 -20.79 1.28 5.67
N THR A 433 -19.77 0.91 6.46
CA THR A 433 -19.49 1.54 7.76
C THR A 433 -18.08 2.13 7.82
N PRO A 434 -17.91 3.30 8.48
CA PRO A 434 -16.59 3.90 8.64
C PRO A 434 -15.69 3.00 9.47
N SER A 435 -14.47 2.81 8.97
CA SER A 435 -13.38 2.13 9.63
C SER A 435 -12.60 3.08 10.56
N ARG A 436 -11.62 2.53 11.28
CA ARG A 436 -10.62 3.33 12.00
C ARG A 436 -9.94 4.37 11.09
N ALA A 437 -9.65 3.99 9.84
CA ALA A 437 -8.96 4.86 8.89
C ALA A 437 -9.84 6.04 8.46
N ASP A 438 -11.16 5.85 8.35
CA ASP A 438 -12.12 6.92 8.03
C ASP A 438 -12.13 7.98 9.14
N TYR A 439 -12.24 7.56 10.40
CA TYR A 439 -12.21 8.47 11.53
C TYR A 439 -10.86 9.17 11.70
N ALA A 440 -9.75 8.47 11.47
CA ALA A 440 -8.42 9.08 11.46
C ALA A 440 -8.27 10.11 10.32
N THR A 441 -8.87 9.84 9.16
CA THR A 441 -8.88 10.75 8.02
C THR A 441 -9.66 12.01 8.34
N VAL A 442 -10.87 11.89 8.91
CA VAL A 442 -11.66 13.03 9.42
C VAL A 442 -10.83 13.89 10.36
N GLU A 443 -10.13 13.26 11.31
CA GLU A 443 -9.29 13.98 12.27
C GLU A 443 -8.14 14.73 11.55
N GLY A 444 -7.47 14.06 10.63
CA GLY A 444 -6.39 14.63 9.83
C GLY A 444 -6.86 15.83 9.00
N LEU A 445 -8.01 15.72 8.35
CA LEU A 445 -8.64 16.80 7.58
C LEU A 445 -8.97 18.00 8.48
N ARG A 446 -9.58 17.76 9.65
CA ARG A 446 -9.91 18.81 10.63
C ARG A 446 -8.67 19.49 11.21
N ARG A 447 -7.58 18.74 11.44
CA ARG A 447 -6.31 19.30 11.93
C ARG A 447 -5.65 20.22 10.90
N LYS A 448 -5.78 19.91 9.62
CA LYS A 448 -5.19 20.67 8.51
C LYS A 448 -6.03 21.87 8.08
N ALA A 449 -7.29 21.96 8.53
CA ALA A 449 -8.19 23.06 8.19
C ALA A 449 -7.65 24.42 8.63
N LEU A 450 -7.39 25.30 7.66
CA LEU A 450 -6.94 26.68 7.91
C LEU A 450 -8.10 27.64 8.16
N ARG A 451 -9.32 27.23 7.83
CA ARG A 451 -10.54 28.03 7.95
C ARG A 451 -11.70 27.18 8.50
N PRO A 452 -12.71 27.81 9.14
CA PRO A 452 -13.94 27.12 9.47
C PRO A 452 -14.61 26.57 8.21
N TYR A 453 -15.04 25.31 8.27
CA TYR A 453 -15.76 24.60 7.22
C TYR A 453 -16.72 23.59 7.87
N ASP A 454 -17.76 23.19 7.15
CA ASP A 454 -18.80 22.27 7.63
C ASP A 454 -18.92 21.06 6.69
N PRO A 455 -18.07 20.03 6.85
CA PRO A 455 -18.04 18.90 5.94
C PRO A 455 -19.17 17.91 6.22
N ARG A 456 -19.70 17.32 5.15
CA ARG A 456 -20.50 16.09 5.21
C ARG A 456 -19.65 14.92 4.75
N PHE A 457 -19.73 13.78 5.42
CA PHE A 457 -18.92 12.61 5.07
C PHE A 457 -19.80 11.45 4.61
N PHE A 458 -19.35 10.79 3.56
CA PHE A 458 -20.08 9.74 2.87
C PHE A 458 -19.17 8.58 2.54
N ILE A 459 -19.74 7.38 2.54
CA ILE A 459 -19.14 6.16 2.05
C ILE A 459 -19.98 5.68 0.87
N VAL A 460 -19.37 5.52 -0.29
CA VAL A 460 -19.98 4.93 -1.48
C VAL A 460 -19.61 3.45 -1.54
N HIS A 461 -20.62 2.59 -1.65
CA HIS A 461 -20.48 1.13 -1.64
C HIS A 461 -21.51 0.48 -2.56
N GLU A 462 -21.45 -0.86 -2.72
CA GLU A 462 -22.31 -1.58 -3.67
C GLU A 462 -23.82 -1.43 -3.45
N LEU A 463 -24.24 -1.05 -2.23
CA LEU A 463 -25.66 -0.94 -1.87
C LEU A 463 -26.18 0.50 -1.95
N GLY A 464 -25.32 1.49 -2.17
CA GLY A 464 -25.67 2.91 -2.19
C GLY A 464 -24.63 3.78 -1.51
N VAL A 465 -25.10 4.83 -0.82
CA VAL A 465 -24.26 5.79 -0.10
C VAL A 465 -24.64 5.76 1.38
N THR A 466 -23.67 5.71 2.26
CA THR A 466 -23.87 5.88 3.70
C THR A 466 -23.29 7.22 4.14
N GLU A 467 -24.12 8.10 4.68
CA GLU A 467 -23.67 9.32 5.33
C GLU A 467 -23.27 9.02 6.78
N TYR A 468 -22.18 9.62 7.23
CA TYR A 468 -21.76 9.57 8.61
C TYR A 468 -21.33 10.93 9.12
N SER A 469 -21.69 11.22 10.37
CA SER A 469 -21.30 12.46 11.04
C SER A 469 -20.44 12.09 12.24
N PRO A 470 -19.16 12.46 12.25
CA PRO A 470 -18.26 12.22 13.38
C PRO A 470 -18.41 13.31 14.45
N SER A 471 -18.27 12.94 15.74
CA SER A 471 -18.29 13.91 16.85
C SER A 471 -17.26 15.03 16.65
N ASP A 472 -17.61 16.26 16.99
CA ASP A 472 -16.68 17.41 16.99
C ASP A 472 -15.60 17.30 18.08
N ASN A 473 -15.82 16.44 19.08
CA ASN A 473 -14.84 16.18 20.13
C ASN A 473 -13.75 15.23 19.61
N ARG A 474 -12.51 15.72 19.62
CA ARG A 474 -11.34 14.96 19.15
C ARG A 474 -11.07 13.69 19.97
N GLN A 475 -11.34 13.71 21.27
CA GLN A 475 -11.12 12.53 22.11
C GLN A 475 -12.13 11.44 21.75
N ASP A 476 -13.41 11.79 21.63
CA ASP A 476 -14.45 10.83 21.25
C ASP A 476 -14.19 10.25 19.86
N LEU A 477 -13.67 11.05 18.92
CA LEU A 477 -13.25 10.58 17.59
C LEU A 477 -12.09 9.57 17.67
N ALA A 478 -11.09 9.82 18.51
CA ALA A 478 -9.96 8.90 18.71
C ALA A 478 -10.42 7.59 19.37
N ASP A 479 -11.24 7.67 20.41
CA ASP A 479 -11.76 6.51 21.15
C ASP A 479 -12.62 5.62 20.23
N VAL A 480 -13.53 6.22 19.45
CA VAL A 480 -14.34 5.48 18.46
C VAL A 480 -13.48 4.91 17.35
N ALA A 481 -12.43 5.60 16.89
CA ALA A 481 -11.53 5.07 15.88
C ALA A 481 -10.83 3.78 16.36
N GLU A 482 -10.34 3.75 17.61
CA GLU A 482 -9.73 2.56 18.21
C GLU A 482 -10.75 1.44 18.44
N MET A 483 -11.97 1.76 18.89
CA MET A 483 -13.02 0.78 19.18
C MET A 483 -13.85 0.35 17.96
N SER A 484 -13.67 1.00 16.80
CA SER A 484 -14.50 0.83 15.59
C SER A 484 -14.68 -0.62 15.14
N ARG A 485 -13.66 -1.47 15.29
CA ARG A 485 -13.75 -2.90 14.98
C ARG A 485 -14.65 -3.63 16.00
N ALA A 486 -14.35 -3.47 17.29
CA ALA A 486 -15.11 -4.11 18.36
C ALA A 486 -16.61 -3.74 18.32
N LEU A 487 -16.93 -2.46 18.07
CA LEU A 487 -18.31 -2.00 17.94
C LEU A 487 -19.05 -2.64 16.74
N ARG A 488 -18.36 -2.81 15.61
CA ARG A 488 -18.91 -3.50 14.42
C ARG A 488 -19.07 -5.00 14.65
N ASP A 489 -18.15 -5.62 15.38
CA ASP A 489 -18.24 -7.04 15.74
C ASP A 489 -19.39 -7.30 16.72
N GLU A 490 -19.56 -6.45 17.74
CA GLU A 490 -20.70 -6.50 18.66
C GLU A 490 -22.05 -6.35 17.93
N ALA A 491 -22.15 -5.40 16.99
CA ALA A 491 -23.37 -5.21 16.20
C ALA A 491 -23.74 -6.45 15.37
N GLN A 492 -22.75 -7.19 14.87
CA GLN A 492 -22.95 -8.44 14.14
C GLN A 492 -23.33 -9.61 15.07
N LEU A 493 -22.68 -9.70 16.23
CA LEU A 493 -22.91 -10.78 17.21
C LEU A 493 -24.30 -10.69 17.84
N GLU A 494 -24.80 -9.48 18.04
CA GLU A 494 -26.15 -9.24 18.59
C GLU A 494 -27.26 -9.32 17.55
N PHE A 495 -26.93 -9.47 16.26
CA PHE A 495 -27.91 -9.53 15.18
C PHE A 495 -28.60 -10.89 15.09
N ASP A 496 -29.93 -10.91 15.10
CA ASP A 496 -30.72 -12.13 14.96
C ASP A 496 -30.81 -12.57 13.50
N TRP A 497 -29.81 -13.34 13.07
CA TRP A 497 -29.74 -13.91 11.73
C TRP A 497 -30.88 -14.88 11.42
N HIS A 498 -31.45 -15.54 12.44
CA HIS A 498 -32.55 -16.48 12.24
C HIS A 498 -33.85 -15.74 11.94
N ASP A 499 -34.12 -14.66 12.67
CA ASP A 499 -35.24 -13.75 12.40
C ASP A 499 -35.12 -13.14 11.00
N ALA A 500 -33.93 -12.64 10.62
CA ALA A 500 -33.68 -12.05 9.32
C ALA A 500 -33.94 -13.02 8.14
N ASP A 501 -33.50 -14.28 8.27
CA ASP A 501 -33.75 -15.34 7.29
C ASP A 501 -35.25 -15.69 7.21
N SER A 502 -35.92 -15.79 8.36
CA SER A 502 -37.36 -16.08 8.42
C SER A 502 -38.24 -15.01 7.77
N GLN A 503 -37.78 -13.75 7.81
CA GLN A 503 -38.44 -12.60 7.18
C GLN A 503 -38.10 -12.44 5.69
N GLY A 504 -37.13 -13.20 5.16
CA GLY A 504 -36.68 -13.11 3.78
C GLY A 504 -36.10 -11.74 3.42
N LEU A 505 -35.39 -11.11 4.36
CA LEU A 505 -34.82 -9.77 4.15
C LEU A 505 -33.75 -9.78 3.07
N ASN A 506 -33.77 -8.76 2.21
CA ASN A 506 -32.72 -8.57 1.22
C ASN A 506 -31.45 -7.95 1.85
N ARG A 507 -30.36 -7.93 1.09
CA ARG A 507 -29.06 -7.47 1.59
C ARG A 507 -29.07 -6.04 2.13
N ARG A 508 -29.73 -5.10 1.44
CA ARG A 508 -29.83 -3.71 1.89
C ARG A 508 -30.63 -3.60 3.19
N GLN A 509 -31.70 -4.36 3.33
CA GLN A 509 -32.51 -4.40 4.56
C GLN A 509 -31.72 -4.96 5.75
N ILE A 510 -30.91 -6.00 5.54
CA ILE A 510 -30.03 -6.57 6.58
C ILE A 510 -28.99 -5.55 7.03
N VAL A 511 -28.27 -4.92 6.08
CA VAL A 511 -27.27 -3.91 6.40
C VAL A 511 -27.89 -2.69 7.12
N ASN A 512 -29.08 -2.23 6.70
CA ASN A 512 -29.79 -1.15 7.40
C ASN A 512 -30.12 -1.50 8.85
N LYS A 513 -30.53 -2.74 9.14
CA LYS A 513 -30.77 -3.18 10.52
C LYS A 513 -29.46 -3.21 11.32
N LEU A 514 -28.38 -3.77 10.76
CA LEU A 514 -27.04 -3.80 11.38
C LEU A 514 -26.50 -2.39 11.67
N LEU A 515 -26.68 -1.44 10.75
CA LEU A 515 -26.35 -0.02 10.96
C LEU A 515 -27.12 0.56 12.14
N GLY A 516 -28.41 0.25 12.27
CA GLY A 516 -29.22 0.66 13.42
C GLY A 516 -28.67 0.13 14.75
N HIS A 517 -28.21 -1.13 14.79
CA HIS A 517 -27.53 -1.69 15.97
C HIS A 517 -26.21 -0.95 16.26
N LEU A 518 -25.39 -0.70 15.24
CA LEU A 518 -24.13 0.03 15.39
C LEU A 518 -24.35 1.46 15.91
N VAL A 519 -25.32 2.20 15.36
CA VAL A 519 -25.68 3.56 15.82
C VAL A 519 -26.03 3.56 17.30
N SER A 520 -26.75 2.55 17.80
CA SER A 520 -27.11 2.46 19.22
C SER A 520 -25.93 2.26 20.18
N LYS A 521 -24.75 1.92 19.65
CA LYS A 521 -23.51 1.68 20.41
C LYS A 521 -22.52 2.83 20.31
N LEU A 522 -22.69 3.74 19.35
CA LEU A 522 -21.83 4.88 19.18
C LEU A 522 -22.12 5.95 20.25
N PRO A 523 -21.10 6.71 20.69
CA PRO A 523 -21.31 7.85 21.59
C PRO A 523 -22.22 8.92 20.98
N ASP A 524 -22.80 9.76 21.84
CA ASP A 524 -23.57 10.92 21.40
C ASP A 524 -22.76 11.80 20.44
N GLY A 525 -23.40 12.29 19.38
CA GLY A 525 -22.76 13.12 18.35
C GLY A 525 -22.24 12.34 17.14
N PHE A 526 -22.25 11.01 17.18
CA PHE A 526 -22.02 10.19 16.00
C PHE A 526 -23.35 9.78 15.36
N THR A 527 -23.45 9.88 14.04
CA THR A 527 -24.61 9.38 13.28
C THR A 527 -24.17 8.60 12.05
N LEU A 528 -24.95 7.58 11.69
CA LEU A 528 -24.80 6.80 10.47
C LEU A 528 -26.17 6.59 9.84
N ALA A 529 -26.29 6.87 8.54
CA ALA A 529 -27.52 6.64 7.80
C ALA A 529 -27.21 6.24 6.37
N MET A 530 -27.79 5.12 5.92
CA MET A 530 -27.76 4.76 4.51
C MET A 530 -28.81 5.61 3.77
N LEU A 531 -28.40 6.24 2.69
CA LEU A 531 -29.22 7.10 1.85
C LEU A 531 -29.61 6.35 0.58
N ASP A 532 -30.77 6.67 0.00
CA ASP A 532 -30.96 6.44 -1.43
C ASP A 532 -30.20 7.54 -2.19
N THR A 533 -29.60 7.20 -3.33
CA THR A 533 -28.86 8.18 -4.15
C THR A 533 -29.76 9.32 -4.64
N THR A 534 -31.08 9.12 -4.66
CA THR A 534 -32.10 10.14 -4.92
C THR A 534 -32.36 11.08 -3.74
N ASP A 535 -31.96 10.72 -2.51
CA ASP A 535 -32.15 11.56 -1.32
C ASP A 535 -31.06 12.66 -1.22
N LEU A 536 -30.04 12.61 -2.08
CA LEU A 536 -28.93 13.56 -2.15
C LEU A 536 -29.10 14.67 -3.20
N SER A 537 -30.10 14.54 -4.08
CA SER A 537 -30.38 15.46 -5.21
C SER A 537 -31.33 16.60 -4.88
#